data_AF-A0A9E4A1L2-F1
#
_entry.id   AF-A0A9E4A1L2-F1
#
_cell.length_a   1.000
_cell.length_b   1.000
_cell.length_c   1.000
_cell.angle_alpha   90.00
_cell.angle_beta   90.00
_cell.angle_gamma   90.00
#
_symmetry.space_group_name_H-M   'P 1'
#
loop_
_entity.id
_entity.type
_entity.pdbx_description
1 polymer ?
#
loop_
_entity_poly.entity_id
_entity_poly.type
_entity_poly.pdbx_seq_one_letter_code
_entity_poly.pdbx_strand_id
1 'polypeptide(L)' 'MSSITKIQQAILSLPEADYLQLRHWFNELDWEKWDRQIEADSESGKLDFLIADAFEATKKGTLKEL' A
#
# COMPACT_ATOMS: atom_id res chain seq x y z
N MET A 1 -1.27 7.50 30.39
CA MET A 1 -0.56 7.04 29.18
C MET A 1 -1.58 6.52 28.19
N SER A 2 -1.49 6.90 26.91
CA SER A 2 -2.39 6.38 25.88
C SER A 2 -2.05 4.92 25.57
N SER A 3 -3.02 4.18 25.00
CA SER A 3 -2.80 2.80 24.54
C SER A 3 -1.68 2.71 23.51
N ILE A 4 -1.52 3.73 22.65
CA ILE A 4 -0.47 3.79 21.63
C ILE A 4 0.92 3.92 22.26
N THR A 5 1.09 4.77 23.27
CA THR A 5 2.39 4.92 23.94
C THR A 5 2.86 3.62 24.58
N LYS A 6 1.93 2.82 25.14
CA LYS A 6 2.26 1.51 25.70
C LYS A 6 2.71 0.51 24.63
N ILE A 7 2.04 0.51 23.46
CA ILE A 7 2.42 -0.35 22.33
C ILE A 7 3.81 0.04 21.82
N GLN A 8 4.10 1.34 21.65
CA GLN A 8 5.42 1.81 21.24
C GLN A 8 6.51 1.35 22.20
N GLN A 9 6.29 1.45 23.51
CA GLN A 9 7.24 0.95 24.52
C GLN A 9 7.43 -0.56 24.44
N ALA A 10 6.36 -1.33 24.22
CA ALA A 10 6.44 -2.77 24.05
C ALA A 10 7.28 -3.14 22.82
N ILE A 11 7.06 -2.45 21.69
CA ILE A 11 7.85 -2.65 20.45
C ILE A 11 9.33 -2.36 20.67
N LEU A 12 9.66 -1.27 21.37
CA LEU A 12 11.04 -0.91 21.70
C LEU A 12 11.72 -1.92 22.65
N SER A 13 10.94 -2.72 23.37
CA SER A 13 11.45 -3.74 24.30
C SER A 13 11.58 -5.12 23.67
N LEU A 14 11.20 -5.29 22.39
CA LEU A 14 11.25 -6.57 21.71
C LEU A 14 12.70 -7.00 21.41
N PRO A 15 13.01 -8.30 21.49
CA PRO A 15 14.19 -8.86 20.85
C PRO A 15 14.18 -8.59 19.34
N GLU A 16 15.37 -8.50 18.73
CA GLU A 16 15.53 -8.20 17.30
C GLU A 16 14.71 -9.16 16.41
N ALA A 17 14.70 -10.46 16.72
CA ALA A 17 13.96 -11.46 15.94
C ALA A 17 12.44 -11.19 15.95
N ASP A 18 11.88 -10.89 17.13
CA ASP A 18 10.45 -10.61 17.29
C ASP A 18 10.09 -9.26 16.63
N TYR A 19 10.98 -8.28 16.72
CA TYR A 19 10.83 -7.00 16.03
C TYR A 19 10.79 -7.18 14.51
N LEU A 20 11.68 -7.98 13.94
CA LEU A 20 11.70 -8.27 12.50
C LEU A 20 10.42 -9.00 12.06
N GLN A 21 9.95 -9.98 12.83
CA GLN A 21 8.70 -10.68 12.55
C GLN A 21 7.49 -9.73 12.61
N LEU A 22 7.43 -8.87 13.63
CA LEU A 22 6.38 -7.86 13.76
C LEU A 22 6.38 -6.90 12.57
N ARG A 23 7.57 -6.42 12.17
CA ARG A 23 7.72 -5.51 11.03
C ARG A 23 7.26 -6.18 9.73
N HIS A 24 7.61 -7.44 9.51
CA HIS A 24 7.15 -8.18 8.34
C HIS A 24 5.62 -8.25 8.30
N TRP A 25 5.00 -8.71 9.40
CA TRP A 25 3.54 -8.79 9.49
C TRP A 25 2.86 -7.42 9.29
N PHE A 26 3.43 -6.35 9.82
CA PHE A 26 2.87 -5.01 9.66
C PHE A 26 2.91 -4.54 8.20
N ASN A 27 3.98 -4.85 7.47
CA ASN A 27 4.08 -4.56 6.04
C ASN A 27 3.00 -5.31 5.25
N GLU A 28 2.79 -6.61 5.52
CA GLU A 28 1.74 -7.40 4.87
C GLU A 28 0.34 -6.80 5.13
N LEU A 29 0.09 -6.38 6.37
CA LEU A 29 -1.17 -5.71 6.71
C LEU A 29 -1.39 -4.41 5.92
N ASP A 30 -0.32 -3.63 5.70
CA ASP A 30 -0.42 -2.41 4.92
C ASP A 30 -0.57 -2.69 3.42
N TRP A 31 0.05 -3.75 2.89
CA TRP A 31 -0.23 -4.25 1.54
C TRP A 31 -1.70 -4.63 1.37
N GLU A 32 -2.28 -5.41 2.29
CA GLU A 32 -3.70 -5.79 2.25
C GLU A 32 -4.66 -4.59 2.32
N LYS A 33 -4.28 -3.51 3.01
CA LYS A 33 -5.07 -2.27 3.02
C LYS A 33 -4.94 -1.53 1.70
N TRP A 34 -3.74 -1.51 1.14
CA TRP A 34 -3.47 -0.86 -0.12
C TRP A 34 -4.23 -1.53 -1.26
N ASP A 35 -4.23 -2.86 -1.32
CA ASP A 35 -5.02 -3.63 -2.29
C ASP A 35 -6.52 -3.26 -2.21
N ARG A 36 -7.09 -3.27 -1.00
CA ARG A 36 -8.49 -2.86 -0.79
C ARG A 36 -8.76 -1.42 -1.20
N GLN A 37 -7.81 -0.52 -0.98
CA GLN A 37 -7.95 0.88 -1.37
C GLN A 37 -7.90 1.02 -2.89
N ILE A 38 -7.02 0.29 -3.58
CA ILE A 38 -6.94 0.28 -5.04
C ILE A 38 -8.24 -0.28 -5.65
N GLU A 39 -8.78 -1.37 -5.09
CA GLU A 39 -10.08 -1.91 -5.52
C GLU A 39 -11.20 -0.87 -5.39
N ALA A 40 -11.33 -0.22 -4.23
CA ALA A 40 -12.35 0.81 -4.02
C ALA A 40 -12.15 2.05 -4.92
N ASP A 41 -10.91 2.49 -5.12
CA ASP A 41 -10.59 3.60 -6.02
C ASP A 41 -10.89 3.22 -7.49
N SER A 42 -10.69 1.96 -7.87
CA SER A 42 -11.08 1.44 -9.19
C SER A 42 -12.59 1.41 -9.35
N GLU A 43 -13.34 0.89 -8.37
CA GLU A 43 -14.80 0.79 -8.41
C GLU A 43 -15.48 2.17 -8.44
N SER A 44 -14.88 3.16 -7.77
CA SER A 44 -15.38 4.54 -7.75
C SER A 44 -15.04 5.35 -9.02
N GLY A 45 -14.29 4.78 -9.97
CA GLY A 45 -13.85 5.45 -11.20
C GLY A 45 -12.73 6.46 -10.98
N LYS A 46 -12.15 6.53 -9.77
CA LYS A 46 -11.06 7.47 -9.45
C LYS A 46 -9.78 7.17 -10.24
N LEU A 47 -9.63 5.94 -10.72
CA LEU A 47 -8.50 5.51 -11.55
C LEU A 47 -8.76 5.59 -13.06
N ASP A 48 -9.94 6.04 -13.50
CA ASP A 48 -10.32 6.09 -14.92
C ASP A 48 -9.41 6.98 -15.77
N PHE A 49 -8.76 7.98 -15.14
CA PHE A 49 -7.78 8.83 -15.82
C PHE A 49 -6.59 8.03 -16.36
N LEU A 50 -6.18 6.95 -15.69
CA LEU A 50 -5.09 6.07 -16.15
C LEU A 50 -5.49 5.34 -17.44
N ILE A 51 -6.76 4.97 -17.56
CA ILE A 51 -7.31 4.36 -18.78
C ILE A 51 -7.28 5.38 -19.93
N ALA A 52 -7.72 6.61 -19.66
CA ALA A 52 -7.69 7.69 -20.64
C ALA A 52 -6.26 7.99 -21.12
N ASP A 53 -5.30 8.08 -20.20
CA ASP A 53 -3.89 8.29 -20.50
C ASP A 53 -3.31 7.16 -21.35
N ALA A 54 -3.64 5.91 -21.04
CA ALA A 54 -3.21 4.75 -21.82
C ALA A 54 -3.75 4.79 -23.26
N PHE A 55 -5.02 5.18 -23.45
CA PHE A 55 -5.59 5.38 -24.79
C PHE A 55 -4.89 6.51 -25.55
N GLU A 56 -4.56 7.61 -24.87
CA GLU A 56 -3.84 8.73 -25.50
C GLU A 56 -2.42 8.34 -25.91
N ALA A 57 -1.69 7.65 -25.03
CA ALA A 57 -0.35 7.14 -25.32
C ALA A 57 -0.36 6.15 -26.50
N THR A 58 -1.38 5.30 -26.59
CA THR A 58 -1.58 4.38 -27.71
C THR A 58 -1.79 5.15 -29.02
N LYS A 59 -2.66 6.17 -29.04
CA LYS A 59 -2.88 7.02 -30.22
C LYS A 59 -1.62 7.76 -30.66
N LYS A 60 -0.79 8.17 -29.70
CA LYS A 60 0.49 8.85 -29.95
C LYS A 60 1.63 7.92 -30.35
N GLY A 61 1.45 6.60 -30.23
CA GLY A 61 2.50 5.61 -30.43
C GLY A 61 3.64 5.71 -29.39
N THR A 62 3.36 6.29 -28.22
CA THR A 62 4.34 6.48 -27.13
C THR A 62 4.13 5.49 -25.99
N LEU A 63 3.25 4.50 -26.17
CA LEU A 63 3.05 3.44 -25.19
C LEU A 63 4.35 2.65 -25.03
N LYS A 64 4.83 2.52 -23.80
CA LYS A 64 6.06 1.80 -23.50
C LYS A 64 5.74 0.30 -23.39
N GLU A 65 6.59 -0.54 -23.97
CA GLU A 65 6.53 -1.99 -23.77
C GLU A 65 6.87 -2.34 -22.32
N LEU A 66 6.19 -3.37 -21.80
CA LEU A 66 6.34 -3.87 -20.42
C LEU A 66 7.61 -4.69 -20.25
#